data_AF-A0A919F998-F1
#
_entry.id   AF-A0A919F998-F1
#
_cell.length_a   1.000
_cell.length_b   1.000
_cell.length_c   1.000
_cell.angle_alpha   90.00
_cell.angle_beta   90.00
_cell.angle_gamma   90.00
#
_symmetry.space_group_name_H-M   'P 1'
#
loop_
_entity.id
_entity.type
_entity.pdbx_description
1 polymer ?
#
loop_
_entity_poly.entity_id
_entity_poly.type
_entity_poly.pdbx_seq_one_letter_code
_entity_poly.pdbx_strand_id
1 'polypeptide(L)'
;MLKNLNSDQWLRKNARSYYLVGLFGTPDDPIGANWVQYWFGRNLAIFNNIARNTAEGDRILVIYGAGHGNYLRQMAAESGIYRIHEPLDLLSAQ
;
A
#
# COMPACT_ATOMS: atom_id res chain seq x y z
N MET A 1 6.25 16.84 -6.53
CA MET A 1 5.06 16.01 -6.26
C MET A 1 5.41 14.55 -5.96
N LEU A 2 5.99 13.79 -6.89
CA LEU A 2 6.26 12.35 -6.71
C LEU A 2 7.16 12.01 -5.51
N LYS A 3 8.22 12.79 -5.25
CA LYS A 3 9.05 12.66 -4.03
C LYS A 3 8.21 12.72 -2.75
N ASN A 4 7.26 13.65 -2.68
CA ASN A 4 6.39 13.78 -1.52
C ASN A 4 5.45 12.57 -1.36
N LEU A 5 4.80 12.13 -2.44
CA LEU A 5 3.85 11.00 -2.41
C LEU A 5 4.51 9.66 -2.09
N ASN A 6 5.81 9.54 -2.32
CA ASN A 6 6.60 8.35 -1.97
C ASN A 6 7.35 8.50 -0.63
N SER A 7 7.21 9.62 0.06
CA SER A 7 7.86 9.83 1.35
C SER A 7 7.22 8.98 2.45
N ASP A 8 8.06 8.53 3.35
CA ASP A 8 7.71 7.97 4.66
C ASP A 8 6.62 8.76 5.40
N GLN A 9 6.74 10.08 5.39
CA GLN A 9 5.78 10.97 6.04
C GLN A 9 4.40 10.83 5.40
N TRP A 10 4.33 10.83 4.06
CA TRP A 10 3.08 10.68 3.33
C TRP A 10 2.48 9.28 3.53
N LEU A 11 3.30 8.22 3.44
CA LEU A 11 2.86 6.84 3.64
C LEU A 11 2.27 6.62 5.03
N ARG A 12 2.91 7.15 6.08
CA ARG A 12 2.37 7.11 7.46
C ARG A 12 1.07 7.89 7.59
N LYS A 13 0.98 9.07 6.97
CA LYS A 13 -0.25 9.89 6.98
C LYS A 13 -1.41 9.16 6.28
N ASN A 14 -1.14 8.54 5.13
CA ASN A 14 -2.12 7.75 4.37
C ASN A 14 -2.56 6.49 5.13
N ALA A 15 -1.63 5.77 5.74
CA ALA A 15 -1.97 4.65 6.61
C ALA A 15 -2.88 5.09 7.76
N ARG A 16 -2.52 6.18 8.47
CA ARG A 16 -3.31 6.73 9.58
C ARG A 16 -4.73 7.11 9.15
N SER A 17 -4.92 7.65 7.94
CA SER A 17 -6.27 8.01 7.49
C SER A 17 -7.22 6.83 7.42
N TYR A 18 -6.74 5.62 7.11
CA TYR A 18 -7.60 4.44 7.08
C TYR A 18 -8.07 4.01 8.47
N TYR A 19 -7.25 4.18 9.50
CA TYR A 19 -7.69 3.98 10.88
C TYR A 19 -8.75 5.01 11.29
N LEU A 20 -8.60 6.27 10.88
CA LEU A 20 -9.60 7.31 11.16
C LEU A 20 -10.92 7.05 10.43
N VAL A 21 -10.88 6.63 9.17
CA VAL A 21 -12.07 6.21 8.42
C VAL A 21 -12.72 5.00 9.07
N GLY A 22 -11.92 4.05 9.57
CA GLY A 22 -12.40 2.87 10.28
C GLY A 22 -13.25 3.16 11.52
N LEU A 23 -13.11 4.36 12.11
CA LEU A 23 -13.88 4.78 13.29
C LEU A 23 -15.28 5.31 12.96
N PHE A 24 -15.64 5.45 11.68
CA PHE A 24 -16.99 5.89 11.32
C PHE A 24 -18.02 4.77 11.49
N GLY A 25 -19.22 5.17 11.94
CA GLY A 25 -20.32 4.26 12.25
C GLY A 25 -20.49 4.04 13.75
N THR A 26 -21.19 2.99 14.10
CA THR A 26 -21.41 2.53 15.48
C THR A 26 -20.98 1.07 15.61
N PRO A 27 -20.93 0.49 16.81
CA PRO A 27 -20.67 -0.93 16.97
C PRO A 27 -21.65 -1.84 16.20
N ASP A 28 -22.92 -1.44 16.11
CA ASP A 28 -23.98 -2.20 15.41
C ASP A 28 -24.05 -1.89 13.90
N ASP A 29 -23.49 -0.74 13.47
CA ASP A 29 -23.35 -0.36 12.06
C ASP A 29 -21.96 0.23 11.77
N PRO A 30 -20.91 -0.63 11.70
CA PRO A 30 -19.52 -0.20 11.62
C PRO A 30 -19.12 0.13 10.17
N ILE A 31 -19.82 1.07 9.53
CA ILE A 31 -19.68 1.38 8.10
C ILE A 31 -18.24 1.75 7.70
N GLY A 32 -17.50 2.43 8.56
CA GLY A 32 -16.10 2.80 8.34
C GLY A 32 -15.19 1.59 8.29
N ALA A 33 -15.34 0.67 9.26
CA ALA A 33 -14.58 -0.57 9.30
C ALA A 33 -14.88 -1.46 8.08
N ASN A 34 -16.14 -1.58 7.69
CA ASN A 34 -16.55 -2.31 6.48
C ASN A 34 -15.91 -1.72 5.21
N TRP A 35 -15.85 -0.39 5.11
CA TRP A 35 -15.17 0.27 3.99
C TRP A 35 -13.66 -0.01 3.98
N VAL A 36 -13.00 0.04 5.14
CA VAL A 36 -11.56 -0.27 5.26
C VAL A 36 -11.28 -1.74 4.96
N GLN A 37 -12.15 -2.67 5.38
CA GLN A 37 -12.07 -4.09 5.03
C GLN A 37 -12.10 -4.27 3.50
N TYR A 38 -13.03 -3.61 2.81
CA TYR A 38 -13.09 -3.62 1.35
C TYR A 38 -11.82 -3.04 0.71
N TRP A 39 -11.32 -1.92 1.24
CA TRP A 39 -10.09 -1.30 0.73
C TRP A 39 -8.86 -2.20 0.94
N PHE A 40 -8.74 -2.85 2.09
CA PHE A 40 -7.70 -3.85 2.33
C PHE A 40 -7.80 -5.01 1.34
N GLY A 41 -9.00 -5.56 1.15
CA GLY A 41 -9.25 -6.66 0.19
C GLY A 41 -8.82 -6.31 -1.24
N ARG A 42 -9.06 -5.07 -1.69
CA ARG A 42 -8.58 -4.59 -2.99
C ARG A 42 -7.05 -4.56 -3.09
N ASN A 43 -6.36 -4.08 -2.06
CA ASN A 43 -4.89 -4.04 -2.05
C ASN A 43 -4.30 -5.46 -2.00
N LEU A 44 -4.92 -6.38 -1.26
CA LEU A 44 -4.51 -7.78 -1.24
C LEU A 44 -4.71 -8.45 -2.59
N ALA A 45 -5.80 -8.16 -3.31
CA ALA A 45 -6.02 -8.66 -4.65
C ALA A 45 -4.94 -8.14 -5.63
N ILE A 46 -4.56 -6.85 -5.55
CA ILE A 46 -3.47 -6.27 -6.34
C ILE A 46 -2.15 -7.00 -6.02
N PHE A 47 -1.80 -7.13 -4.74
CA PHE A 47 -0.59 -7.83 -4.31
C PHE A 47 -0.54 -9.28 -4.82
N ASN A 48 -1.63 -10.03 -4.66
CA ASN A 48 -1.71 -11.42 -5.12
C ASN A 48 -1.57 -11.54 -6.63
N ASN A 49 -2.07 -10.56 -7.40
CA ASN A 49 -1.87 -10.54 -8.84
C ASN A 49 -0.41 -10.29 -9.22
N ILE A 50 0.29 -9.40 -8.50
CA ILE A 50 1.73 -9.21 -8.69
C ILE A 50 2.46 -10.53 -8.37
N ALA A 51 2.21 -11.12 -7.20
CA ALA A 51 2.79 -12.40 -6.77
C ALA A 51 2.63 -13.54 -7.77
N ARG A 52 1.44 -13.67 -8.37
CA ARG A 52 1.15 -14.74 -9.35
C ARG A 52 1.81 -14.54 -10.72
N ASN A 53 2.23 -13.33 -11.05
CA ASN A 53 2.75 -12.98 -12.39
C ASN A 53 4.25 -12.65 -12.38
N THR A 54 4.96 -13.03 -11.32
CA THR A 54 6.41 -12.79 -11.19
C THR A 54 7.09 -14.02 -10.64
N ALA A 55 8.37 -14.19 -10.98
CA ALA A 55 9.20 -15.30 -10.52
C ALA A 55 10.49 -14.79 -9.84
N GLU A 56 11.24 -15.71 -9.23
CA GLU A 56 12.56 -15.41 -8.68
C GLU A 56 13.48 -14.82 -9.76
N GLY A 57 14.17 -13.73 -9.42
CA GLY A 57 15.06 -13.01 -10.34
C GLY A 57 14.39 -11.84 -11.08
N ASP A 58 13.05 -11.75 -11.10
CA ASP A 58 12.37 -10.62 -11.73
C ASP A 58 12.66 -9.29 -11.03
N ARG A 59 12.79 -8.22 -11.83
CA ARG A 59 12.83 -6.83 -11.36
C ARG A 59 11.53 -6.15 -11.72
N ILE A 60 10.73 -5.84 -10.71
CA ILE A 60 9.34 -5.40 -10.88
C ILE A 60 9.25 -3.91 -10.55
N LEU A 61 8.70 -3.11 -11.48
CA LEU A 61 8.30 -1.74 -11.23
C LEU A 61 6.79 -1.66 -11.08
N VAL A 62 6.33 -1.22 -9.92
CA VAL A 62 4.91 -1.09 -9.59
C VAL A 62 4.53 0.38 -9.55
N ILE A 63 3.64 0.82 -10.46
CA ILE A 63 3.10 2.19 -10.50
C ILE A 63 1.61 2.14 -10.20
N TYR A 64 1.21 2.68 -9.06
CA TYR A 64 -0.17 2.73 -8.60
C TYR A 64 -0.49 4.08 -7.97
N GLY A 65 -1.78 4.39 -7.84
CA GLY A 65 -2.24 5.57 -7.10
C GLY A 65 -1.71 5.56 -5.67
N ALA A 66 -1.26 6.72 -5.19
CA ALA A 66 -0.54 6.82 -3.90
C ALA A 66 -1.33 6.22 -2.72
N GLY A 67 -2.67 6.28 -2.74
CA GLY A 67 -3.55 5.70 -1.72
C GLY A 67 -3.32 4.20 -1.45
N HIS A 68 -2.76 3.46 -2.40
CA HIS A 68 -2.42 2.03 -2.28
C HIS A 68 -1.07 1.78 -1.60
N GLY A 69 -0.21 2.80 -1.53
CA GLY A 69 1.21 2.65 -1.23
C GLY A 69 1.50 1.99 0.13
N ASN A 70 0.77 2.35 1.19
CA ASN A 70 1.03 1.80 2.52
C ASN A 70 0.71 0.29 2.59
N TYR A 71 -0.43 -0.15 2.05
CA TYR A 71 -0.81 -1.56 2.12
C TYR A 71 0.03 -2.43 1.20
N LEU A 72 0.32 -1.98 -0.03
CA LEU A 72 1.17 -2.75 -0.95
C LEU A 72 2.60 -2.91 -0.39
N ARG A 73 3.15 -1.85 0.22
CA ARG A 73 4.46 -1.92 0.88
C ARG A 73 4.45 -2.82 2.11
N GLN A 74 3.41 -2.73 2.93
CA GLN A 74 3.24 -3.61 4.08
C GLN A 74 3.21 -5.08 3.65
N MET A 75 2.33 -5.44 2.69
CA MET A 75 2.20 -6.80 2.20
C MET A 75 3.50 -7.30 1.55
N ALA A 76 4.16 -6.47 0.75
CA ALA A 76 5.44 -6.83 0.16
C ALA A 76 6.51 -7.12 1.23
N ALA A 77 6.61 -6.29 2.26
CA ALA A 77 7.58 -6.46 3.35
C ALA A 77 7.27 -7.68 4.23
N GLU A 78 6.00 -7.87 4.60
CA GLU A 78 5.57 -8.95 5.50
C GLU A 78 5.48 -10.32 4.81
N SER A 79 5.25 -10.36 3.50
CA SER A 79 5.10 -11.62 2.75
C SER A 79 6.37 -12.45 2.63
N GLY A 80 7.55 -11.83 2.73
CA GLY A 80 8.83 -12.47 2.43
C GLY A 80 9.07 -12.80 0.95
N ILE A 81 8.15 -12.46 0.04
CA ILE A 81 8.25 -12.76 -1.39
C ILE A 81 9.16 -11.76 -2.11
N TYR A 82 9.17 -10.50 -1.66
CA TYR A 82 9.87 -9.42 -2.34
C TYR A 82 10.84 -8.68 -1.43
N ARG A 83 11.96 -8.27 -2.02
CA ARG A 83 12.83 -7.22 -1.47
C ARG A 83 12.40 -5.88 -2.04
N ILE A 84 11.94 -4.97 -1.17
CA ILE A 84 11.52 -3.63 -1.57
C ILE A 84 12.76 -2.76 -1.80
N HIS A 85 12.75 -1.99 -2.89
CA HIS A 85 13.70 -0.92 -3.16
C HIS A 85 12.96 0.42 -3.19
N GLU A 86 13.50 1.43 -2.52
CA GLU A 86 12.82 2.71 -2.42
C GLU A 86 12.91 3.49 -3.74
N PRO A 87 11.78 3.94 -4.33
CA PRO A 87 11.81 4.74 -5.54
C PRO A 87 12.44 6.12 -5.29
N LEU A 88 12.51 6.57 -4.03
CA LEU A 88 13.15 7.84 -3.68
C LEU A 88 14.63 7.85 -4.06
N ASP A 89 15.35 6.72 -3.91
CA ASP A 89 16.76 6.60 -4.28
C ASP A 89 16.98 6.88 -5.77
N LEU A 90 16.02 6.46 -6.59
CA LEU A 90 16.01 6.66 -8.05
C LEU A 90 15.56 8.07 -8.44
N LEU A 91 14.67 8.68 -7.66
CA LEU A 91 14.15 10.03 -7.90
C LEU A 91 15.10 11.12 -7.38
N SER A 92 16.01 10.81 -6.46
CA SER A 92 17.03 11.72 -5.94
C SER A 92 18.26 11.86 -6.86
N ALA A 93 18.43 10.95 -7.82
CA ALA A 93 19.52 10.97 -8.78
C ALA A 93 19.31 11.95 -9.97
N GLN A 94 18.30 12.81 -9.89
CA GLN A 94 17.99 13.87 -10.86
C GLN A 94 17.98 15.24 -10.18
#